data_AF-A0A2D5QLW9-F1
#
_entry.id   AF-A0A2D5QLW9-F1
#
_cell.length_a   1.000
_cell.length_b   1.000
_cell.length_c   1.000
_cell.angle_alpha   90.00
_cell.angle_beta   90.00
_cell.angle_gamma   90.00
#
_symmetry.space_group_name_H-M   'P 1'
#
loop_
_entity.id
_entity.type
_entity.pdbx_description
1 polymer ?
#
loop_
_entity_poly.entity_id
_entity_poly.type
_entity_poly.pdbx_seq_one_letter_code
_entity_poly.pdbx_strand_id
1 'polypeptide(L)'
;MRIKLNTCTLVTLIILTWACEDPSPKPSQTSDFSVSHDLSDSEPEIRNPQTPIHDQSLRHTADSLLDSDLPAELEPALNSTLGEGIFRAGCPKVGFSHARVLQGPSLIKGEAVIADTGDLILMNNRVAYVIQNPSQDSRTWWYYGGQIVDAVPLRNCQQAEEDRLNSLGIVIGEGEITAIDQAVMRAFKGERAEIIHNGDGGGEVRVRVYGIDAPMWLVEAELMSMALKAGRPKLKSEELGLELWIDYILAPDDNVIKIEFGASNLLDVSRTLRMS
;
A
#
# COMPACT_ATOMS: atom_id res chain seq x y z
N MET A 1 -1.40 24.70 -8.18
CA MET A 1 -0.60 24.33 -6.99
C MET A 1 0.87 24.58 -7.32
N ARG A 2 1.56 25.56 -6.71
CA ARG A 2 2.98 25.82 -7.03
C ARG A 2 3.88 24.94 -6.16
N ILE A 3 4.35 23.82 -6.70
CA ILE A 3 5.33 22.97 -6.02
C ILE A 3 6.73 23.45 -6.42
N LYS A 4 7.43 24.12 -5.50
CA LYS A 4 8.87 24.39 -5.62
C LYS A 4 9.61 23.20 -5.00
N LEU A 5 10.12 22.32 -5.86
CA LEU A 5 10.95 21.18 -5.44
C LEU A 5 12.41 21.63 -5.32
N ASN A 6 12.77 22.20 -4.17
CA ASN A 6 14.16 22.26 -3.73
C ASN A 6 14.24 21.30 -2.53
N THR A 7 14.76 20.09 -2.78
CA THR A 7 15.15 19.11 -1.76
C THR A 7 14.14 18.86 -0.64
N CYS A 8 13.01 18.20 -0.95
CA CYS A 8 12.15 17.55 0.05
C CYS A 8 11.40 16.36 -0.54
N THR A 9 11.50 15.22 0.15
CA THR A 9 10.64 14.04 0.00
C THR A 9 9.19 14.45 0.26
N LEU A 10 8.36 14.49 -0.78
CA LEU A 10 6.91 14.59 -0.63
C LEU A 10 6.38 13.18 -0.38
N VAL A 11 5.71 12.95 0.76
CA VAL A 11 5.00 11.70 1.06
C VAL A 11 3.50 12.00 0.97
N THR A 12 2.86 11.53 -0.09
CA THR A 12 1.38 11.54 -0.18
C THR A 12 0.87 10.17 0.27
N LEU A 13 0.00 10.15 1.28
CA LEU A 13 -0.67 8.95 1.77
C LEU A 13 -2.01 8.78 1.05
N ILE A 14 -2.15 7.72 0.26
CA ILE A 14 -3.45 7.28 -0.26
C ILE A 14 -3.84 6.01 0.50
N ILE A 15 -4.96 6.06 1.23
CA ILE A 15 -5.54 4.89 1.90
C ILE A 15 -6.69 4.37 1.03
N LEU A 16 -6.57 3.13 0.55
CA LEU A 16 -7.61 2.47 -0.23
C LEU A 16 -8.35 1.46 0.66
N THR A 17 -9.50 1.84 1.20
CA THR A 17 -10.32 0.92 2.00
C THR A 17 -11.14 0.00 1.11
N TRP A 18 -10.90 -1.31 1.21
CA TRP A 18 -11.80 -2.33 0.67
C TRP A 18 -12.78 -2.77 1.76
N ALA A 19 -14.06 -2.46 1.58
CA ALA A 19 -15.11 -2.95 2.44
C ALA A 19 -15.56 -4.32 1.92
N CYS A 20 -15.14 -5.40 2.58
CA CYS A 20 -15.91 -6.63 2.53
C CYS A 20 -17.16 -6.38 3.37
N GLU A 21 -18.34 -6.32 2.73
CA GLU A 21 -19.59 -6.38 3.48
C GLU A 21 -19.64 -7.72 4.20
N ASP A 22 -19.53 -7.68 5.52
CA ASP A 22 -19.68 -8.85 6.37
C ASP A 22 -21.15 -9.32 6.27
N PRO A 23 -21.45 -10.51 5.72
CA PRO A 23 -22.82 -10.98 5.58
C PRO A 23 -23.27 -11.55 6.94
N SER A 24 -23.29 -10.71 7.97
CA SER A 24 -23.95 -11.03 9.22
C SER A 24 -25.47 -10.90 9.04
N PRO A 25 -26.28 -11.90 9.41
CA PRO A 25 -27.72 -11.85 9.26
C PRO A 25 -28.29 -10.73 10.15
N LYS A 26 -29.03 -9.79 9.55
CA LYS A 26 -29.77 -8.76 10.29
C LYS A 26 -30.77 -9.44 11.24
N PRO A 27 -30.71 -9.23 12.56
CA PRO A 27 -31.80 -9.64 13.43
C PRO A 27 -33.01 -8.74 13.15
N SER A 28 -34.11 -9.39 12.80
CA SER A 28 -35.43 -8.77 12.66
C SER A 28 -36.07 -8.55 14.04
N GLN A 29 -36.16 -7.30 14.52
CA GLN A 29 -37.13 -6.83 15.54
C GLN A 29 -37.33 -5.32 15.31
N THR A 30 -38.45 -4.81 14.79
CA THR A 30 -39.77 -4.53 15.40
C THR A 30 -39.77 -3.79 16.74
N SER A 31 -40.47 -2.65 16.70
CA SER A 31 -41.16 -1.86 17.74
C SER A 31 -40.35 -1.03 18.75
N ASP A 32 -40.53 0.29 18.59
CA ASP A 32 -40.95 1.27 19.59
C ASP A 32 -40.41 1.15 21.01
N PHE A 33 -39.62 2.14 21.44
CA PHE A 33 -39.83 2.80 22.73
C PHE A 33 -39.10 4.16 22.73
N SER A 34 -39.86 5.22 23.01
CA SER A 34 -39.35 6.54 23.39
C SER A 34 -39.42 6.63 24.92
N VAL A 35 -38.43 7.26 25.57
CA VAL A 35 -38.55 8.11 26.78
C VAL A 35 -37.19 8.77 27.09
N SER A 36 -37.33 10.01 27.54
CA SER A 36 -36.42 11.08 27.96
C SER A 36 -35.68 10.91 29.31
N HIS A 37 -34.76 11.85 29.57
CA HIS A 37 -34.17 12.27 30.87
C HIS A 37 -33.13 11.31 31.48
N ASP A 38 -32.03 11.72 32.13
CA ASP A 38 -31.68 12.99 32.75
C ASP A 38 -30.15 13.12 32.95
N LEU A 39 -29.70 14.36 33.13
CA LEU A 39 -28.38 14.77 33.59
C LEU A 39 -28.10 14.26 35.02
N SER A 40 -26.88 13.81 35.31
CA SER A 40 -26.32 13.96 36.65
C SER A 40 -24.80 14.05 36.63
N ASP A 41 -24.33 15.23 37.05
CA ASP A 41 -23.00 15.52 37.56
C ASP A 41 -22.73 14.71 38.84
N SER A 42 -21.48 14.28 39.04
CA SER A 42 -20.72 14.54 40.28
C SER A 42 -19.35 13.84 40.26
N GLU A 43 -18.30 14.66 40.26
CA GLU A 43 -16.98 14.30 40.81
C GLU A 43 -17.06 14.11 42.33
N PRO A 44 -16.09 13.40 42.92
CA PRO A 44 -15.32 14.08 43.95
C PRO A 44 -13.80 13.80 43.90
N GLU A 45 -13.05 14.90 44.06
CA GLU A 45 -11.69 14.95 44.60
C GLU A 45 -11.60 14.21 45.95
N ILE A 46 -10.57 13.37 46.13
CA ILE A 46 -9.94 13.16 47.44
C ILE A 46 -8.41 13.14 47.29
N ARG A 47 -7.78 14.08 48.00
CA ARG A 47 -6.34 14.26 48.21
C ARG A 47 -5.78 13.37 49.33
N ASN A 48 -4.54 12.90 49.10
CA ASN A 48 -3.41 12.69 50.05
C ASN A 48 -3.57 11.72 51.24
N PRO A 49 -2.49 11.30 51.96
CA PRO A 49 -1.06 11.65 51.85
C PRO A 49 -0.06 10.46 51.84
N GLN A 50 1.20 10.85 51.63
CA GLN A 50 2.46 10.12 51.82
C GLN A 50 2.59 9.36 53.16
N THR A 51 3.34 8.25 53.15
CA THR A 51 4.40 7.83 54.10
C THR A 51 4.75 6.34 53.86
N PRO A 52 5.82 5.76 54.44
CA PRO A 52 7.20 6.21 54.52
C PRO A 52 8.18 5.16 53.93
N ILE A 53 9.41 5.62 53.77
CA ILE A 53 10.62 4.89 53.37
C ILE A 53 10.84 3.66 54.28
N HIS A 54 10.97 2.48 53.69
CA HIS A 54 11.60 1.32 54.33
C HIS A 54 12.88 0.94 53.60
N ASP A 55 13.99 1.31 54.22
CA ASP A 55 15.34 0.87 53.96
C ASP A 55 15.49 -0.59 54.45
N GLN A 56 15.80 -1.49 53.51
CA GLN A 56 16.37 -2.81 53.80
C GLN A 56 17.49 -3.12 52.79
N SER A 57 18.65 -2.55 53.11
CA SER A 57 19.93 -3.25 53.23
C SER A 57 19.94 -4.79 53.06
N LEU A 58 20.96 -5.26 52.32
CA LEU A 58 21.58 -6.60 52.29
C LEU A 58 20.98 -7.67 51.37
N ARG A 59 21.60 -7.82 50.18
CA ARG A 59 22.56 -8.92 49.89
C ARG A 59 23.03 -8.83 48.43
N HIS A 60 24.28 -8.42 48.24
CA HIS A 60 25.03 -8.69 47.01
C HIS A 60 25.37 -10.18 46.96
N THR A 61 24.55 -10.97 46.29
CA THR A 61 25.00 -12.20 45.64
C THR A 61 25.39 -11.83 44.22
N ALA A 62 26.70 -11.61 44.03
CA ALA A 62 27.34 -11.63 42.74
C ALA A 62 27.39 -13.09 42.28
N ASP A 63 26.41 -13.52 41.51
CA ASP A 63 26.48 -14.70 40.65
C ASP A 63 25.18 -14.78 39.84
N SER A 64 25.20 -14.26 38.62
CA SER A 64 24.36 -14.66 37.47
C SER A 64 24.35 -13.54 36.41
N LEU A 65 25.51 -13.24 35.83
CA LEU A 65 25.65 -12.48 34.58
C LEU A 65 26.01 -13.44 33.44
N LEU A 66 25.18 -14.46 33.24
CA LEU A 66 25.06 -15.09 31.93
C LEU A 66 23.79 -14.52 31.32
N ASP A 67 23.95 -13.32 30.76
CA ASP A 67 23.03 -12.72 29.79
C ASP A 67 22.76 -13.77 28.71
N SER A 68 21.60 -14.41 28.81
CA SER A 68 21.02 -15.19 27.74
C SER A 68 20.40 -14.24 26.71
N ASP A 69 21.20 -13.32 26.18
CA ASP A 69 20.90 -12.54 24.96
C ASP A 69 21.17 -13.42 23.73
N LEU A 70 20.66 -14.65 23.75
CA LEU A 70 20.54 -15.40 22.51
C LEU A 70 19.46 -14.70 21.70
N PRO A 71 19.79 -14.14 20.52
CA PRO A 71 18.79 -13.48 19.68
C PRO A 71 17.68 -14.50 19.43
N ALA A 72 16.46 -14.16 19.82
CA ALA A 72 15.29 -14.99 19.56
C ALA A 72 15.31 -15.36 18.07
N GLU A 73 15.37 -16.66 17.77
CA GLU A 73 15.35 -17.14 16.39
C GLU A 73 14.12 -16.53 15.70
N LEU A 74 14.36 -15.78 14.63
CA LEU A 74 13.31 -15.09 13.89
C LEU A 74 12.27 -16.12 13.45
N GLU A 75 11.06 -16.00 13.98
CA GLU A 75 9.99 -16.91 13.59
C GLU A 75 9.67 -16.72 12.09
N PRO A 76 9.55 -17.81 11.31
CA PRO A 76 9.17 -17.71 9.92
C PRO A 76 7.72 -17.22 9.80
N ALA A 77 7.48 -16.29 8.89
CA ALA A 77 6.16 -15.71 8.63
C ALA A 77 5.17 -16.71 8.00
N LEU A 78 5.68 -17.76 7.34
CA LEU A 78 4.88 -18.73 6.61
C LEU A 78 4.74 -20.05 7.38
N ASN A 79 3.56 -20.67 7.28
CA ASN A 79 3.37 -22.07 7.64
C ASN A 79 3.87 -22.96 6.48
N SER A 80 4.81 -23.86 6.76
CA SER A 80 5.56 -24.63 5.74
C SER A 80 4.76 -25.74 5.03
N THR A 81 3.43 -25.69 5.08
CA THR A 81 2.57 -26.56 4.28
C THR A 81 2.64 -26.13 2.82
N LEU A 82 3.08 -27.04 1.94
CA LEU A 82 3.11 -26.83 0.50
C LEU A 82 1.69 -26.57 -0.02
N GLY A 83 1.43 -25.33 -0.45
CA GLY A 83 0.22 -24.96 -1.17
C GLY A 83 0.44 -24.90 -2.68
N GLU A 84 -0.57 -24.41 -3.41
CA GLU A 84 -0.46 -24.08 -4.82
C GLU A 84 -0.64 -22.57 -5.04
N GLY A 85 -0.32 -22.08 -6.24
CA GLY A 85 -0.55 -20.68 -6.58
C GLY A 85 0.18 -19.69 -5.68
N ILE A 86 -0.56 -18.67 -5.22
CA ILE A 86 -0.10 -17.68 -4.24
C ILE A 86 0.30 -18.29 -2.88
N PHE A 87 -0.11 -19.53 -2.58
CA PHE A 87 0.23 -20.24 -1.34
C PHE A 87 1.38 -21.24 -1.48
N ARG A 88 2.05 -21.29 -2.64
CA ARG A 88 3.13 -22.25 -2.91
C ARG A 88 4.27 -22.19 -1.88
N ALA A 89 4.63 -20.99 -1.42
CA ALA A 89 5.66 -20.81 -0.39
C ALA A 89 5.15 -21.07 1.04
N GLY A 90 3.85 -21.33 1.21
CA GLY A 90 3.17 -21.40 2.48
C GLY A 90 2.17 -20.26 2.66
N CYS A 91 1.35 -20.39 3.70
CA CYS A 91 0.37 -19.38 4.10
C CYS A 91 0.92 -18.51 5.23
N PRO A 92 0.72 -17.18 5.20
CA PRO A 92 1.10 -16.33 6.31
C PRO A 92 0.38 -16.74 7.59
N LYS A 93 1.12 -16.84 8.68
CA LYS A 93 0.56 -17.03 10.01
C LYS A 93 -0.29 -15.82 10.39
N VAL A 94 -1.24 -16.03 11.31
CA VAL A 94 -1.99 -14.91 11.91
C VAL A 94 -1.00 -13.97 12.60
N GLY A 95 -1.14 -12.65 12.40
CA GLY A 95 -0.20 -11.66 12.93
C GLY A 95 1.10 -11.56 12.14
N PHE A 96 1.21 -12.16 10.95
CA PHE A 96 2.33 -12.00 10.03
C PHE A 96 1.89 -11.55 8.64
N SER A 97 2.75 -10.77 7.99
CA SER A 97 2.70 -10.50 6.56
C SER A 97 3.94 -11.05 5.88
N HIS A 98 3.88 -11.33 4.59
CA HIS A 98 5.01 -11.83 3.82
C HIS A 98 5.05 -11.25 2.41
N ALA A 99 6.25 -10.90 1.94
CA ALA A 99 6.48 -10.43 0.58
C ALA A 99 7.54 -11.27 -0.14
N ARG A 100 7.27 -11.62 -1.40
CA ARG A 100 8.15 -12.45 -2.22
C ARG A 100 7.88 -12.27 -3.71
N VAL A 101 8.75 -12.86 -4.52
CA VAL A 101 8.47 -13.09 -5.94
C VAL A 101 7.54 -14.29 -6.10
N LEU A 102 6.58 -14.18 -7.00
CA LEU A 102 5.65 -15.24 -7.36
C LEU A 102 6.37 -16.31 -8.21
N GLN A 103 6.41 -17.54 -7.71
CA GLN A 103 7.07 -18.66 -8.34
C GLN A 103 6.03 -19.58 -9.00
N GLY A 104 5.95 -19.55 -10.33
CA GLY A 104 4.97 -20.32 -11.11
C GLY A 104 3.58 -19.66 -11.17
N PRO A 105 2.57 -20.38 -11.69
CA PRO A 105 1.24 -19.82 -11.93
C PRO A 105 0.60 -19.34 -10.63
N SER A 106 -0.08 -18.19 -10.68
CA SER A 106 -0.72 -17.55 -9.52
C SER A 106 -1.91 -18.35 -8.97
N LEU A 107 -2.66 -19.01 -9.85
CA LEU A 107 -3.93 -19.70 -9.56
C LEU A 107 -4.96 -18.80 -8.82
N ILE A 108 -4.82 -17.47 -8.97
CA ILE A 108 -5.83 -16.53 -8.51
C ILE A 108 -7.07 -16.71 -9.40
N LYS A 109 -8.26 -16.69 -8.78
CA LYS A 109 -9.55 -16.79 -9.47
C LYS A 109 -10.14 -15.40 -9.70
N GLY A 110 -10.75 -15.19 -10.88
CA GLY A 110 -11.46 -13.97 -11.24
C GLY A 110 -11.32 -13.67 -12.73
N GLU A 111 -12.26 -12.92 -13.29
CA GLU A 111 -12.25 -12.57 -14.72
C GLU A 111 -11.17 -11.55 -15.09
N ALA A 112 -10.72 -10.75 -14.11
CA ALA A 112 -9.72 -9.70 -14.30
C ALA A 112 -8.27 -10.15 -14.04
N VAL A 113 -8.06 -11.44 -13.72
CA VAL A 113 -6.77 -11.93 -13.23
C VAL A 113 -5.68 -11.86 -14.29
N ILE A 114 -4.55 -11.26 -13.94
CA ILE A 114 -3.39 -11.09 -14.83
C ILE A 114 -2.03 -11.32 -14.12
N ALA A 115 -2.04 -11.65 -12.83
CA ALA A 115 -0.87 -12.05 -12.07
C ALA A 115 -0.15 -13.23 -12.75
N ASP A 116 1.16 -13.10 -12.92
CA ASP A 116 2.00 -14.10 -13.56
C ASP A 116 3.33 -14.33 -12.81
N THR A 117 4.01 -15.40 -13.21
CA THR A 117 5.33 -15.77 -12.69
C THR A 117 6.31 -14.61 -12.80
N GLY A 118 7.00 -14.32 -11.70
CA GLY A 118 7.95 -13.22 -11.63
C GLY A 118 7.37 -11.91 -11.08
N ASP A 119 6.05 -11.81 -10.92
CA ASP A 119 5.43 -10.70 -10.20
C ASP A 119 5.78 -10.73 -8.70
N LEU A 120 5.53 -9.62 -8.02
CA LEU A 120 5.74 -9.49 -6.58
C LEU A 120 4.40 -9.66 -5.88
N ILE A 121 4.39 -10.42 -4.79
CA ILE A 121 3.20 -10.62 -3.96
C ILE A 121 3.47 -10.14 -2.54
N LEU A 122 2.53 -9.38 -1.99
CA LEU A 122 2.45 -9.01 -0.57
C LEU A 122 1.19 -9.66 -0.02
N MET A 123 1.32 -10.45 1.05
CA MET A 123 0.21 -11.25 1.54
C MET A 123 0.25 -11.37 3.06
N ASN A 124 -0.91 -11.34 3.71
CA ASN A 124 -1.10 -11.76 5.10
C ASN A 124 -2.24 -12.80 5.16
N ASN A 125 -2.79 -13.08 6.35
CA ASN A 125 -3.86 -14.05 6.49
C ASN A 125 -5.25 -13.55 6.01
N ARG A 126 -5.36 -12.28 5.60
CA ARG A 126 -6.61 -11.58 5.21
C ARG A 126 -6.65 -11.13 3.75
N VAL A 127 -5.51 -10.86 3.14
CA VAL A 127 -5.44 -10.31 1.77
C VAL A 127 -4.12 -10.67 1.08
N ALA A 128 -4.16 -10.77 -0.25
CA ALA A 128 -2.98 -10.77 -1.11
C ALA A 128 -3.10 -9.66 -2.17
N TYR A 129 -2.01 -8.92 -2.38
CA TYR A 129 -1.83 -7.96 -3.46
C TYR A 129 -0.70 -8.41 -4.37
N VAL A 130 -0.92 -8.35 -5.68
CA VAL A 130 0.10 -8.64 -6.68
C VAL A 130 0.51 -7.35 -7.38
N ILE A 131 1.82 -7.08 -7.41
CA ILE A 131 2.43 -5.99 -8.15
C ILE A 131 3.10 -6.58 -9.38
N GLN A 132 2.74 -6.06 -10.55
CA GLN A 132 3.36 -6.52 -11.79
C GLN A 132 4.85 -6.18 -11.79
N ASN A 133 5.68 -7.16 -12.17
CA ASN A 133 7.11 -6.95 -12.32
C ASN A 133 7.41 -5.82 -13.34
N PRO A 134 8.11 -4.75 -12.95
CA PRO A 134 8.42 -3.64 -13.85
C PRO A 134 9.37 -4.00 -15.00
N SER A 135 10.10 -5.11 -14.90
CA SER A 135 11.01 -5.60 -15.96
C SER A 135 10.29 -6.43 -17.03
N GLN A 136 8.98 -6.65 -16.90
CA GLN A 136 8.16 -7.38 -17.87
C GLN A 136 7.25 -6.42 -18.64
N ASP A 137 6.86 -6.83 -19.86
CA ASP A 137 5.86 -6.09 -20.64
C ASP A 137 4.55 -5.96 -19.87
N SER A 138 3.92 -4.78 -19.94
CA SER A 138 2.64 -4.55 -19.27
C SER A 138 1.56 -5.52 -19.75
N ARG A 139 0.83 -6.12 -18.81
CA ARG A 139 -0.33 -7.00 -19.08
C ARG A 139 -1.66 -6.32 -18.84
N THR A 140 -1.64 -5.05 -18.49
CA THR A 140 -2.84 -4.25 -18.20
C THR A 140 -3.14 -3.29 -19.35
N TRP A 141 -4.27 -2.60 -19.27
CA TRP A 141 -4.52 -1.41 -20.07
C TRP A 141 -3.59 -0.24 -19.69
N TRP A 142 -2.89 -0.33 -18.54
CA TRP A 142 -1.78 0.54 -18.19
C TRP A 142 -0.56 0.19 -19.05
N TYR A 143 0.25 1.15 -19.49
CA TYR A 143 1.35 0.90 -20.44
C TYR A 143 2.63 0.38 -19.80
N TYR A 144 2.73 0.40 -18.47
CA TYR A 144 3.96 0.17 -17.74
C TYR A 144 3.76 -0.89 -16.66
N GLY A 145 4.83 -1.48 -16.13
CA GLY A 145 4.78 -2.34 -14.96
C GLY A 145 5.01 -1.57 -13.66
N GLY A 146 4.98 -2.29 -12.53
CA GLY A 146 5.20 -1.71 -11.20
C GLY A 146 3.93 -1.30 -10.44
N GLN A 147 2.75 -1.52 -11.01
CA GLN A 147 1.44 -1.27 -10.40
C GLN A 147 0.82 -2.52 -9.79
N ILE A 148 -0.18 -2.33 -8.91
CA ILE A 148 -1.03 -3.43 -8.44
C ILE A 148 -1.90 -3.90 -9.59
N VAL A 149 -1.89 -5.21 -9.83
CA VAL A 149 -2.60 -5.87 -10.92
C VAL A 149 -3.71 -6.79 -10.44
N ASP A 150 -3.57 -7.38 -9.25
CA ASP A 150 -4.59 -8.25 -8.66
C ASP A 150 -4.67 -7.99 -7.15
N ALA A 151 -5.87 -8.07 -6.57
CA ALA A 151 -6.06 -7.94 -5.14
C ALA A 151 -7.18 -8.88 -4.66
N VAL A 152 -6.84 -9.84 -3.79
CA VAL A 152 -7.81 -10.86 -3.36
C VAL A 152 -7.93 -10.98 -1.85
N PRO A 153 -9.17 -11.04 -1.32
CA PRO A 153 -9.38 -11.35 0.09
C PRO A 153 -9.05 -12.82 0.35
N LEU A 154 -8.47 -13.08 1.51
CA LEU A 154 -8.08 -14.40 1.98
C LEU A 154 -8.79 -14.75 3.27
N ARG A 155 -9.09 -16.03 3.43
CA ARG A 155 -9.67 -16.59 4.65
C ARG A 155 -9.23 -18.03 4.79
N ASN A 156 -8.70 -18.40 5.96
CA ASN A 156 -8.25 -19.76 6.26
C ASN A 156 -7.31 -20.33 5.19
N CYS A 157 -6.28 -19.57 4.77
CA CYS A 157 -5.28 -20.02 3.78
C CYS A 157 -5.91 -20.35 2.41
N GLN A 158 -7.00 -19.66 2.06
CA GLN A 158 -7.69 -19.80 0.78
C GLN A 158 -8.16 -18.42 0.28
N GLN A 159 -8.27 -18.28 -1.03
CA GLN A 159 -8.93 -17.13 -1.64
C GLN A 159 -10.43 -17.16 -1.28
N ALA A 160 -10.90 -16.09 -0.64
CA ALA A 160 -12.27 -16.00 -0.13
C ALA A 160 -13.27 -15.57 -1.20
N GLU A 161 -12.86 -14.71 -2.13
CA GLU A 161 -13.67 -14.19 -3.24
C GLU A 161 -12.80 -13.98 -4.48
N GLU A 162 -13.43 -13.89 -5.65
CA GLU A 162 -12.76 -13.63 -6.92
C GLU A 162 -12.12 -12.24 -6.95
N ASP A 163 -10.99 -12.13 -7.65
CA ASP A 163 -10.40 -10.84 -7.97
C ASP A 163 -11.34 -10.01 -8.85
N ARG A 164 -11.48 -8.74 -8.49
CA ARG A 164 -12.28 -7.75 -9.21
C ARG A 164 -11.48 -6.50 -9.54
N LEU A 165 -10.20 -6.46 -9.17
CA LEU A 165 -9.32 -5.36 -9.49
C LEU A 165 -8.77 -5.57 -10.90
N ASN A 166 -9.05 -4.64 -11.82
CA ASN A 166 -8.40 -4.69 -13.13
C ASN A 166 -6.93 -4.26 -13.07
N SER A 167 -6.67 -3.14 -12.38
CA SER A 167 -5.34 -2.59 -12.10
C SER A 167 -5.46 -1.24 -11.42
N LEU A 168 -4.40 -0.83 -10.71
CA LEU A 168 -4.28 0.48 -10.08
C LEU A 168 -3.08 1.24 -10.63
N GLY A 169 -3.28 2.00 -11.71
CA GLY A 169 -2.26 2.89 -12.25
C GLY A 169 -2.09 4.18 -11.44
N ILE A 170 -0.88 4.74 -11.44
CA ILE A 170 -0.57 6.01 -10.77
C ILE A 170 -0.27 7.09 -11.81
N VAL A 171 -1.11 8.13 -11.82
CA VAL A 171 -0.95 9.32 -12.66
C VAL A 171 -0.34 10.45 -11.83
N ILE A 172 0.67 11.12 -12.38
CA ILE A 172 1.23 12.37 -11.89
C ILE A 172 0.88 13.43 -12.92
N GLY A 173 0.21 14.48 -12.50
CA GLY A 173 -0.23 15.49 -13.45
C GLY A 173 -0.73 16.76 -12.83
N GLU A 174 -0.93 17.74 -13.70
CA GLU A 174 -1.66 18.95 -13.40
C GLU A 174 -2.86 19.01 -14.34
N GLY A 175 -4.04 19.24 -13.76
CA GLY A 175 -5.26 19.47 -14.51
C GLY A 175 -5.97 20.69 -13.96
N GLU A 176 -6.52 21.49 -14.86
CA GLU A 176 -7.51 22.51 -14.53
C GLU A 176 -8.88 21.97 -14.93
N ILE A 177 -9.82 21.92 -13.98
CA ILE A 177 -11.17 21.35 -14.21
C ILE A 177 -11.89 22.09 -15.36
N THR A 178 -11.65 23.39 -15.49
CA THR A 178 -12.23 24.26 -16.53
C THR A 178 -11.50 24.21 -17.87
N ALA A 179 -10.31 23.58 -17.94
CA ALA A 179 -9.49 23.48 -19.14
C ALA A 179 -8.82 22.10 -19.22
N ILE A 180 -9.62 21.04 -19.14
CA ILE A 180 -9.12 19.66 -19.11
C ILE A 180 -8.30 19.32 -20.36
N ASP A 181 -8.64 19.89 -21.52
CA ASP A 181 -7.88 19.76 -22.77
C ASP A 181 -6.42 20.24 -22.66
N GLN A 182 -6.13 21.10 -21.69
CA GLN A 182 -4.80 21.61 -21.42
C GLN A 182 -4.08 20.84 -20.29
N ALA A 183 -4.72 19.85 -19.66
CA ALA A 183 -4.11 19.05 -18.59
C ALA A 183 -2.82 18.33 -19.05
N VAL A 184 -1.88 18.12 -18.14
CA VAL A 184 -0.69 17.30 -18.35
C VAL A 184 -0.80 16.09 -17.44
N MET A 185 -0.84 14.89 -18.01
CA MET A 185 -0.93 13.63 -17.28
C MET A 185 0.25 12.74 -17.66
N ARG A 186 1.04 12.35 -16.67
CA ARG A 186 2.19 11.45 -16.78
C ARG A 186 1.86 10.19 -16.01
N ALA A 187 2.20 9.03 -16.54
CA ALA A 187 2.13 7.79 -15.77
C ALA A 187 3.45 7.58 -15.02
N PHE A 188 3.35 6.90 -13.89
CA PHE A 188 4.49 6.19 -13.34
C PHE A 188 4.85 5.01 -14.25
N LYS A 189 6.09 4.99 -14.75
CA LYS A 189 6.69 3.85 -15.43
C LYS A 189 7.67 3.18 -14.49
N GLY A 190 7.29 2.04 -13.92
CA GLY A 190 8.22 1.23 -13.13
C GLY A 190 9.37 0.71 -13.98
N GLU A 191 10.57 0.76 -13.43
CA GLU A 191 11.80 0.27 -14.07
C GLU A 191 12.43 -0.89 -13.30
N ARG A 192 12.26 -0.91 -11.96
CA ARG A 192 12.77 -1.96 -11.09
C ARG A 192 11.99 -2.01 -9.78
N ALA A 193 12.04 -3.14 -9.10
CA ALA A 193 11.39 -3.33 -7.81
C ALA A 193 12.28 -4.10 -6.83
N GLU A 194 12.14 -3.77 -5.54
CA GLU A 194 12.91 -4.32 -4.44
C GLU A 194 11.97 -4.69 -3.29
N ILE A 195 12.19 -5.85 -2.68
CA ILE A 195 11.56 -6.19 -1.39
C ILE A 195 12.45 -5.59 -0.30
N ILE A 196 11.97 -4.52 0.33
CA ILE A 196 12.69 -3.82 1.40
C ILE A 196 12.56 -4.61 2.71
N HIS A 197 11.33 -5.00 3.05
CA HIS A 197 11.01 -5.87 4.18
C HIS A 197 10.11 -7.02 3.71
N ASN A 198 10.53 -8.26 3.97
CA ASN A 198 9.80 -9.46 3.56
C ASN A 198 8.88 -10.03 4.65
N GLY A 199 8.86 -9.43 5.85
CA GLY A 199 8.00 -9.80 6.97
C GLY A 199 8.54 -10.93 7.87
N ASP A 200 9.73 -11.45 7.60
CA ASP A 200 10.38 -12.42 8.49
C ASP A 200 10.68 -11.77 9.85
N GLY A 201 10.42 -12.50 10.95
CA GLY A 201 10.51 -11.94 12.30
C GLY A 201 9.28 -11.17 12.78
N GLY A 202 8.26 -11.04 11.94
CA GLY A 202 7.03 -10.31 12.23
C GLY A 202 7.13 -8.84 11.83
N GLY A 203 5.98 -8.22 11.55
CA GLY A 203 5.88 -6.82 11.12
C GLY A 203 5.40 -6.63 9.69
N GLU A 204 5.40 -5.37 9.25
CA GLU A 204 4.95 -5.00 7.91
C GLU A 204 5.89 -5.50 6.83
N VAL A 205 5.33 -5.83 5.68
CA VAL A 205 6.09 -5.99 4.45
C VAL A 205 6.14 -4.69 3.69
N ARG A 206 7.24 -4.48 2.98
CA ARG A 206 7.44 -3.30 2.13
C ARG A 206 8.11 -3.71 0.83
N VAL A 207 7.46 -3.39 -0.28
CA VAL A 207 8.00 -3.51 -1.63
C VAL A 207 8.11 -2.12 -2.23
N ARG A 208 9.32 -1.73 -2.65
CA ARG A 208 9.57 -0.47 -3.32
C ARG A 208 9.69 -0.68 -4.82
N VAL A 209 8.92 0.06 -5.60
CA VAL A 209 9.08 0.14 -7.05
C VAL A 209 9.68 1.49 -7.40
N TYR A 210 10.76 1.49 -8.16
CA TYR A 210 11.40 2.69 -8.68
C TYR A 210 11.05 2.85 -10.15
N GLY A 211 10.94 4.09 -10.60
CA GLY A 211 10.56 4.39 -11.95
C GLY A 211 10.77 5.84 -12.32
N ILE A 212 10.20 6.21 -13.46
CA ILE A 212 10.28 7.56 -14.03
C ILE A 212 8.90 8.06 -14.43
N ASP A 213 8.78 9.37 -14.64
CA ASP A 213 7.60 9.95 -15.26
C ASP A 213 7.59 9.66 -16.77
N ALA A 214 6.50 9.08 -17.28
CA ALA A 214 6.40 8.70 -18.68
C ALA A 214 5.08 9.18 -19.32
N PRO A 215 5.05 9.44 -20.64
CA PRO A 215 3.83 9.87 -21.32
C PRO A 215 2.82 8.73 -21.41
N MET A 216 1.58 8.96 -20.98
CA MET A 216 0.46 8.08 -21.34
C MET A 216 -0.01 8.42 -22.74
N TRP A 217 0.56 7.77 -23.76
CA TRP A 217 0.40 8.21 -25.15
C TRP A 217 -1.06 8.39 -25.60
N LEU A 218 -1.97 7.49 -25.19
CA LEU A 218 -3.38 7.57 -25.57
C LEU A 218 -4.10 8.74 -24.90
N VAL A 219 -3.82 8.96 -23.62
CA VAL A 219 -4.34 10.11 -22.87
C VAL A 219 -3.81 11.40 -23.48
N GLU A 220 -2.50 11.45 -23.78
CA GLU A 220 -1.86 12.61 -24.39
C GLU A 220 -2.40 12.92 -25.78
N ALA A 221 -2.63 11.90 -26.61
CA ALA A 221 -3.25 12.04 -27.93
C ALA A 221 -4.69 12.57 -27.83
N GLU A 222 -5.48 12.06 -26.87
CA GLU A 222 -6.85 12.54 -26.65
C GLU A 222 -6.85 14.00 -26.19
N LEU A 223 -5.98 14.37 -25.25
CA LEU A 223 -5.84 15.76 -24.80
C LEU A 223 -5.42 16.69 -25.94
N MET A 224 -4.49 16.28 -26.80
CA MET A 224 -4.11 17.04 -28.00
C MET A 224 -5.28 17.19 -28.99
N SER A 225 -6.07 16.13 -29.19
CA SER A 225 -7.27 16.13 -30.04
C SER A 225 -8.34 17.10 -29.50
N MET A 226 -8.60 17.06 -28.18
CA MET A 226 -9.53 17.97 -27.51
C MET A 226 -9.07 19.43 -27.63
N ALA A 227 -7.79 19.69 -27.39
CA ALA A 227 -7.18 21.01 -27.45
C ALA A 227 -7.26 21.62 -28.87
N LEU A 228 -7.01 20.80 -29.90
CA LEU A 228 -7.17 21.21 -31.30
C LEU A 228 -8.62 21.57 -31.63
N LYS A 229 -9.60 20.74 -31.22
CA LYS A 229 -11.04 21.01 -31.42
C LYS A 229 -11.51 22.26 -30.69
N ALA A 230 -10.91 22.58 -29.54
CA ALA A 230 -11.18 23.79 -28.77
C ALA A 230 -10.50 25.05 -29.33
N GLY A 231 -9.76 24.95 -30.44
CA GLY A 231 -9.05 26.08 -31.06
C GLY A 231 -7.80 26.52 -30.28
N ARG A 232 -7.30 25.67 -29.37
CA ARG A 232 -6.12 25.92 -28.52
C ARG A 232 -5.16 24.74 -28.65
N PRO A 233 -4.54 24.53 -29.83
CA PRO A 233 -3.69 23.37 -30.06
C PRO A 233 -2.55 23.34 -29.03
N LYS A 234 -2.28 22.15 -28.49
CA LYS A 234 -1.16 21.93 -27.58
C LYS A 234 -0.16 20.95 -28.17
N LEU A 235 1.09 21.09 -27.72
CA LEU A 235 2.15 20.14 -28.05
C LEU A 235 2.13 18.95 -27.08
N LYS A 236 2.84 17.90 -27.48
CA LYS A 236 3.19 16.79 -26.61
C LYS A 236 3.95 17.32 -25.38
N SER A 237 3.62 16.80 -24.20
CA SER A 237 4.36 17.07 -22.98
C SER A 237 5.77 16.49 -23.03
N GLU A 238 6.73 17.26 -22.54
CA GLU A 238 8.10 16.78 -22.33
C GLU A 238 8.19 15.92 -21.07
N GLU A 239 9.25 15.11 -21.00
CA GLU A 239 9.62 14.41 -19.78
C GLU A 239 10.00 15.43 -18.69
N LEU A 240 9.60 15.15 -17.46
CA LEU A 240 9.90 16.03 -16.32
C LEU A 240 11.30 15.77 -15.76
N GLY A 241 11.89 14.61 -16.06
CA GLY A 241 13.18 14.20 -15.52
C GLY A 241 13.08 13.88 -14.04
N LEU A 242 11.99 13.22 -13.63
CA LEU A 242 11.78 12.78 -12.26
C LEU A 242 12.20 11.31 -12.11
N GLU A 243 12.98 11.02 -11.07
CA GLU A 243 13.00 9.68 -10.48
C GLU A 243 11.85 9.60 -9.49
N LEU A 244 11.10 8.50 -9.55
CA LEU A 244 9.92 8.26 -8.76
C LEU A 244 10.09 6.96 -7.99
N TRP A 245 9.49 6.88 -6.79
CA TRP A 245 9.26 5.61 -6.12
C TRP A 245 7.84 5.46 -5.60
N ILE A 246 7.44 4.22 -5.42
CA ILE A 246 6.22 3.82 -4.74
C ILE A 246 6.57 2.72 -3.75
N ASP A 247 6.21 2.92 -2.48
CA ASP A 247 6.22 1.87 -1.48
C ASP A 247 4.83 1.28 -1.33
N TYR A 248 4.74 -0.01 -1.57
CA TYR A 248 3.60 -0.85 -1.26
C TYR A 248 3.84 -1.51 0.09
N ILE A 249 2.99 -1.21 1.06
CA ILE A 249 3.18 -1.60 2.46
C ILE A 249 1.93 -2.33 2.94
N LEU A 250 2.11 -3.53 3.50
CA LEU A 250 1.02 -4.31 4.08
C LEU A 250 1.39 -4.69 5.51
N ALA A 251 0.59 -4.25 6.47
CA ALA A 251 0.74 -4.65 7.86
C ALA A 251 0.20 -6.08 8.09
N PRO A 252 0.65 -6.79 9.14
CA PRO A 252 0.23 -8.15 9.42
C PRO A 252 -1.28 -8.39 9.56
N ASP A 253 -1.99 -7.43 10.16
CA ASP A 253 -3.40 -7.56 10.49
C ASP A 253 -4.31 -6.66 9.64
N ASP A 254 -3.75 -5.90 8.70
CA ASP A 254 -4.55 -5.01 7.86
C ASP A 254 -5.11 -5.74 6.64
N ASN A 255 -6.31 -5.37 6.22
CA ASN A 255 -6.89 -5.80 4.94
C ASN A 255 -6.75 -4.71 3.86
N VAL A 256 -5.91 -3.71 4.11
CA VAL A 256 -5.70 -2.53 3.26
C VAL A 256 -4.22 -2.37 3.02
N ILE A 257 -3.84 -2.18 1.75
CA ILE A 257 -2.49 -1.79 1.39
C ILE A 257 -2.30 -0.28 1.56
N LYS A 258 -1.20 0.10 2.19
CA LYS A 258 -0.73 1.48 2.24
C LYS A 258 0.20 1.74 1.05
N ILE A 259 -0.04 2.84 0.36
CA ILE A 259 0.77 3.29 -0.77
C ILE A 259 1.41 4.63 -0.39
N GLU A 260 2.74 4.66 -0.35
CA GLU A 260 3.52 5.88 -0.21
C GLU A 260 4.20 6.20 -1.53
N PHE A 261 4.12 7.45 -1.97
CA PHE A 261 4.65 7.90 -3.25
C PHE A 261 5.48 9.17 -3.08
N GLY A 262 6.36 9.40 -4.04
CA GLY A 262 7.08 10.65 -4.24
C GLY A 262 8.27 10.51 -5.17
N ALA A 263 9.10 11.54 -5.15
CA ALA A 263 9.90 11.90 -6.30
C ALA A 263 11.19 12.64 -5.93
N SER A 264 12.18 12.48 -6.80
CA SER A 264 13.42 13.25 -6.83
C SER A 264 13.56 13.90 -8.21
N ASN A 265 13.86 15.20 -8.23
CA ASN A 265 14.19 15.89 -9.47
C ASN A 265 15.62 15.55 -9.89
N LEU A 266 15.80 14.95 -11.07
CA LEU A 266 17.13 14.58 -11.59
C LEU A 266 17.81 15.74 -12.33
N LEU A 267 17.08 16.82 -12.57
CA LEU A 267 17.57 17.98 -13.31
C LEU A 267 18.02 19.08 -12.35
N ASP A 268 19.11 19.78 -12.70
CA ASP A 268 19.57 20.99 -11.98
C ASP A 268 18.72 22.24 -12.32
N VAL A 269 17.46 22.02 -12.71
CA VAL A 269 16.49 23.06 -13.02
C VAL A 269 15.16 22.72 -12.38
N SER A 270 14.50 23.73 -11.82
CA SER A 270 13.13 23.58 -11.35
C SER A 270 12.18 23.54 -12.55
N ARG A 271 11.56 22.38 -12.79
CA ARG A 271 10.43 22.26 -13.71
C ARG A 271 9.14 22.35 -12.91
N THR A 272 8.16 23.08 -13.44
CA THR A 272 6.78 22.97 -12.98
C THR A 272 6.04 22.15 -14.02
N LEU A 273 5.19 21.22 -13.58
CA LEU A 273 4.03 20.87 -14.39
C LEU A 273 3.35 22.21 -14.71
N ARG A 274 3.29 22.58 -15.98
CA ARG A 274 2.56 23.75 -16.43
C ARG A 274 1.75 23.34 -17.64
N MET A 275 0.54 23.83 -17.64
CA MET A 275 -0.33 23.90 -18.82
C MET A 275 0.31 24.96 -19.75
N SER A 276 0.74 24.53 -20.94
CA SER A 276 1.32 25.42 -21.96
C SER A 276 0.26 26.11 -22.80
#